data_AF-A0A428YSB4-F1
#
_entry.id   AF-A0A428YSB4-F1
#
_cell.length_a   1.000
_cell.length_b   1.000
_cell.length_c   1.000
_cell.angle_alpha   90.00
_cell.angle_beta   90.00
_cell.angle_gamma   90.00
#
_symmetry.space_group_name_H-M   'P 1'
#
loop_
_entity.id
_entity.type
_entity.pdbx_description
1 polymer ?
#
loop_
_entity_poly.entity_id
_entity_poly.type
_entity_poly.pdbx_seq_one_letter_code
_entity_poly.pdbx_strand_id
1 'polypeptide(L)'
;MPPFALLHRDGADHIDVLTGDVVTVATLADIPLAPGEPGPQTLALVPYRQIAERGFAAVDDGTPLECLRIATRTTRPLDELIAELPETPVVLRDGGFDLSDQAYGAIVEEVLRDEIGRGEGANFVIHRVFTATVDGDPLDAARSAFRELLIREQGAYWTFLVHTGTRTLVGATPERHVSVADGLTMMNPISGTFRHDGTRELADFLADRKEIDELYMVLDEELKMMAAVAEHGGQVVGPYLKRMAHLTHTEYLLAGRGSLDVREVLRATMFAPTVTGSPVENACRVIARHERRGRGYYAGVLALLGHDDEGRQTLDAPILIRTAEISPAGHLRVPVGATLVRHSTPEGEVAETHTKAAGVLAALGASSLRPPTVRPADDDPAIQAALAARNDGLARFWLDQRRPGALTVPALDGRTAVIVDNEDTFTAMLAHQLRALGLGVTVVPWTVSAVPDADLVVVGPGPGDPASDEPKMVRVRALVADLLAAGQPMLAVCLGHQVLSAALGLRLHRRDTPYQGVSRDVPLFGAVRRVGFYSSFTALSATGRLATAYGEVLIARDEADGTVHALRGAGFAGVQFHPESVLSADGITVLTEFLPPLLAHVVSPAPAG
;
A
#
# COMPACT_ATOMS: atom_id res chain seq x y z
N MET A 1 -26.36 -14.58 -21.67
CA MET A 1 -25.49 -13.85 -22.61
C MET A 1 -24.11 -14.50 -22.59
N PRO A 2 -23.34 -14.48 -23.70
CA PRO A 2 -21.92 -14.84 -23.64
C PRO A 2 -21.16 -13.88 -22.72
N PRO A 3 -19.97 -14.25 -22.23
CA PRO A 3 -19.14 -13.36 -21.41
C PRO A 3 -18.75 -12.07 -22.13
N PHE A 4 -18.71 -10.97 -21.39
CA PHE A 4 -18.31 -9.67 -21.92
C PHE A 4 -17.79 -8.75 -20.81
N ALA A 5 -17.13 -7.67 -21.21
CA ALA A 5 -16.80 -6.54 -20.35
C ALA A 5 -17.07 -5.21 -21.08
N LEU A 6 -17.64 -4.25 -20.37
CA LEU A 6 -17.77 -2.85 -20.76
C LEU A 6 -16.87 -2.04 -19.85
N LEU A 7 -15.87 -1.37 -20.39
CA LEU A 7 -14.89 -0.61 -19.63
C LEU A 7 -14.90 0.86 -20.08
N HIS A 8 -15.26 1.76 -19.18
CA HIS A 8 -15.06 3.19 -19.32
C HIS A 8 -13.86 3.60 -18.46
N ARG A 9 -12.81 4.11 -19.09
CA ARG A 9 -11.57 4.53 -18.42
C ARG A 9 -11.54 6.05 -18.26
N ASP A 10 -10.91 6.53 -17.19
CA ASP A 10 -10.88 7.95 -16.86
C ASP A 10 -10.47 8.84 -18.05
N GLY A 11 -11.23 9.90 -18.30
CA GLY A 11 -11.04 10.82 -19.42
C GLY A 11 -11.43 10.31 -20.81
N ALA A 12 -11.88 9.05 -20.97
CA ALA A 12 -12.31 8.53 -22.27
C ALA A 12 -13.71 9.02 -22.67
N ASP A 13 -13.89 9.34 -23.96
CA ASP A 13 -15.17 9.68 -24.60
C ASP A 13 -15.90 8.45 -25.18
N HIS A 14 -15.36 7.25 -24.93
CA HIS A 14 -15.85 5.98 -25.45
C HIS A 14 -15.77 4.88 -24.39
N ILE A 15 -16.44 3.76 -24.66
CA ILE A 15 -16.43 2.54 -23.86
C ILE A 15 -15.79 1.42 -24.69
N ASP A 16 -14.79 0.76 -24.09
CA ASP A 16 -14.22 -0.47 -24.62
C ASP A 16 -15.22 -1.62 -24.37
N VAL A 17 -15.63 -2.31 -25.44
CA VAL A 17 -16.50 -3.48 -25.41
C VAL A 17 -15.67 -4.71 -25.75
N LEU A 18 -15.49 -5.58 -24.77
CA LEU A 18 -14.69 -6.79 -24.86
C LEU A 18 -15.60 -8.01 -24.83
N THR A 19 -15.42 -8.96 -25.75
CA THR A 19 -16.10 -10.25 -25.68
C THR A 19 -15.14 -11.40 -25.99
N GLY A 20 -15.46 -12.57 -25.49
CA GLY A 20 -14.66 -13.77 -25.70
C GLY A 20 -15.00 -14.86 -24.69
N ASP A 21 -14.07 -15.80 -24.51
CA ASP A 21 -14.26 -16.96 -23.65
C ASP A 21 -13.62 -16.73 -22.28
N VAL A 22 -14.29 -17.17 -21.22
CA VAL A 22 -13.74 -17.16 -19.86
C VAL A 22 -13.07 -18.49 -19.58
N VAL A 23 -11.82 -18.41 -19.11
CA VAL A 23 -11.06 -19.55 -18.57
C VAL A 23 -10.72 -19.29 -17.11
N THR A 24 -10.55 -20.35 -16.33
CA THR A 24 -10.00 -20.26 -14.97
C THR A 24 -8.57 -20.77 -14.99
N VAL A 25 -7.67 -20.05 -14.34
CA VAL A 25 -6.27 -20.44 -14.19
C VAL A 25 -5.90 -20.52 -12.71
N ALA A 26 -4.83 -21.24 -12.38
CA ALA A 26 -4.45 -21.49 -11.00
C ALA A 26 -3.58 -20.36 -10.42
N THR A 27 -2.66 -19.83 -11.23
CA THR A 27 -1.70 -18.81 -10.81
C THR A 27 -1.70 -17.60 -11.73
N LEU A 28 -1.17 -16.46 -11.26
CA LEU A 28 -0.97 -15.27 -12.09
C LEU A 28 -0.04 -15.52 -13.28
N ALA A 29 0.95 -16.42 -13.12
CA ALA A 29 1.85 -16.80 -14.22
C ALA A 29 1.10 -17.48 -15.38
N ASP A 30 0.00 -18.17 -15.07
CA ASP A 30 -0.86 -18.87 -16.03
C ASP A 30 -1.84 -17.93 -16.76
N ILE A 31 -1.91 -16.65 -16.41
CA ILE A 31 -2.79 -15.69 -17.12
C ILE A 31 -2.40 -15.68 -18.61
N PRO A 32 -3.35 -15.93 -19.52
CA PRO A 32 -3.06 -15.95 -20.96
C PRO A 32 -2.54 -14.60 -21.44
N LEU A 33 -1.28 -14.55 -21.87
CA LEU A 33 -0.67 -13.39 -22.49
C LEU A 33 0.35 -13.89 -23.52
N ALA A 34 -0.13 -14.16 -24.72
CA ALA A 34 0.72 -14.68 -25.79
C ALA A 34 1.41 -13.51 -26.49
N PRO A 35 2.70 -13.63 -26.86
CA PRO A 35 3.32 -12.70 -27.79
C PRO A 35 2.44 -12.64 -29.05
N GLY A 36 2.02 -11.44 -29.45
CA GLY A 36 0.98 -11.34 -30.47
C GLY A 36 0.72 -9.91 -30.91
N GLU A 37 -0.45 -9.72 -31.50
CA GLU A 37 -0.89 -8.41 -32.01
C GLU A 37 -1.01 -7.38 -30.87
N PRO A 38 -0.71 -6.09 -31.16
CA PRO A 38 -0.91 -5.00 -30.23
C PRO A 38 -2.35 -4.92 -29.73
N GLY A 39 -2.51 -4.45 -28.50
CA GLY A 39 -3.78 -4.28 -27.83
C GLY A 39 -4.01 -5.25 -26.66
N PRO A 40 -5.16 -5.11 -25.98
CA PRO A 40 -5.50 -5.96 -24.85
C PRO A 40 -5.87 -7.37 -25.32
N GLN A 41 -5.35 -8.37 -24.61
CA GLN A 41 -5.57 -9.80 -24.92
C GLN A 41 -6.37 -10.52 -23.84
N THR A 42 -6.22 -10.11 -22.58
CA THR A 42 -6.89 -10.75 -21.45
C THR A 42 -7.34 -9.73 -20.44
N LEU A 43 -8.58 -9.87 -19.97
CA LEU A 43 -9.07 -9.23 -18.76
C LEU A 43 -9.14 -10.28 -17.64
N ALA A 44 -8.21 -10.22 -16.69
CA ALA A 44 -8.17 -11.11 -15.54
C ALA A 44 -8.92 -10.51 -14.35
N LEU A 45 -9.75 -11.31 -13.69
CA LEU A 45 -10.39 -11.00 -12.42
C LEU A 45 -9.56 -11.71 -11.35
N VAL A 46 -8.75 -10.97 -10.59
CA VAL A 46 -7.85 -11.53 -9.58
C VAL A 46 -8.53 -11.46 -8.21
N PRO A 47 -8.86 -12.60 -7.59
CA PRO A 47 -9.53 -12.61 -6.29
C PRO A 47 -8.55 -12.37 -5.15
N TYR A 48 -9.05 -11.93 -4.00
CA TYR A 48 -8.21 -11.65 -2.82
C TYR A 48 -7.41 -12.88 -2.36
N ARG A 49 -7.99 -14.08 -2.45
CA ARG A 49 -7.31 -15.32 -2.05
C ARG A 49 -6.05 -15.61 -2.87
N GLN A 50 -5.85 -14.97 -4.03
CA GLN A 50 -4.64 -15.11 -4.84
C GLN A 50 -3.39 -14.59 -4.12
N ILE A 51 -3.54 -13.79 -3.05
CA ILE A 51 -2.44 -13.36 -2.17
C ILE A 51 -1.65 -14.55 -1.59
N ALA A 52 -2.25 -15.74 -1.52
CA ALA A 52 -1.58 -16.97 -1.10
C ALA A 52 -0.37 -17.34 -1.99
N GLU A 53 -0.30 -16.87 -3.25
CA GLU A 53 0.89 -17.02 -4.09
C GLU A 53 2.13 -16.31 -3.52
N ARG A 54 1.94 -15.29 -2.68
CA ARG A 54 3.02 -14.63 -1.94
C ARG A 54 3.39 -15.37 -0.64
N GLY A 55 2.69 -16.45 -0.32
CA GLY A 55 2.82 -17.14 0.97
C GLY A 55 2.08 -16.47 2.12
N PHE A 56 1.22 -15.48 1.83
CA PHE A 56 0.51 -14.71 2.86
C PHE A 56 -0.82 -15.37 3.23
N ALA A 57 -1.30 -15.07 4.45
CA ALA A 57 -2.57 -15.59 4.93
C ALA A 57 -3.77 -15.02 4.16
N ALA A 58 -4.77 -15.86 3.88
CA ALA A 58 -6.06 -15.45 3.35
C ALA A 58 -7.14 -16.43 3.81
N VAL A 59 -8.36 -15.92 4.02
CA VAL A 59 -9.53 -16.77 4.20
C VAL A 59 -9.93 -17.30 2.83
N ASP A 60 -9.64 -18.58 2.58
CA ASP A 60 -9.94 -19.21 1.29
C ASP A 60 -11.45 -19.48 1.15
N ASP A 61 -12.10 -18.77 0.22
CA ASP A 61 -13.50 -18.93 -0.15
C ASP A 61 -13.71 -19.65 -1.50
N GLY A 62 -12.63 -20.16 -2.11
CA GLY A 62 -12.67 -20.86 -3.40
C GLY A 62 -12.91 -19.96 -4.60
N THR A 63 -12.92 -18.63 -4.46
CA THR A 63 -13.11 -17.71 -5.60
C THR A 63 -12.03 -17.94 -6.68
N PRO A 64 -12.40 -18.20 -7.94
CA PRO A 64 -11.45 -18.48 -9.01
C PRO A 64 -10.70 -17.23 -9.48
N LEU A 65 -9.49 -17.42 -10.01
CA LEU A 65 -8.85 -16.47 -10.91
C LEU A 65 -9.43 -16.69 -12.32
N GLU A 66 -10.38 -15.84 -12.70
CA GLU A 66 -11.07 -15.90 -14.00
C GLU A 66 -10.37 -14.99 -15.01
N CYS A 67 -10.29 -15.41 -16.27
CA CYS A 67 -9.67 -14.66 -17.35
C CYS A 67 -10.60 -14.65 -18.56
N LEU A 68 -11.12 -13.47 -18.92
CA LEU A 68 -11.77 -13.26 -20.21
C LEU A 68 -10.68 -13.14 -21.28
N ARG A 69 -10.53 -14.18 -22.11
CA ARG A 69 -9.67 -14.16 -23.30
C ARG A 69 -10.38 -13.36 -24.38
N ILE A 70 -9.83 -12.20 -24.70
CA ILE A 70 -10.48 -11.23 -25.58
C ILE A 70 -10.40 -11.76 -27.01
N ALA A 71 -11.56 -12.13 -27.56
CA ALA A 71 -11.70 -12.55 -28.95
C ALA A 71 -12.06 -11.37 -29.86
N THR A 72 -12.85 -10.43 -29.34
CA THR A 72 -13.15 -9.17 -30.04
C THR A 72 -13.08 -8.00 -29.08
N ARG A 73 -12.57 -6.89 -29.60
CA ARG A 73 -12.59 -5.57 -28.97
C ARG A 73 -13.21 -4.58 -29.95
N THR A 74 -14.22 -3.87 -29.51
CA THR A 74 -14.76 -2.70 -30.22
C THR A 74 -14.85 -1.52 -29.26
N THR A 75 -14.97 -0.32 -29.79
CA THR A 75 -15.26 0.87 -29.01
C THR A 75 -16.62 1.42 -29.40
N ARG A 76 -17.35 1.95 -28.42
CA ARG A 76 -18.64 2.62 -28.62
C ARG A 76 -18.57 4.03 -28.05
N PRO A 77 -19.10 5.06 -28.73
CA PRO A 77 -19.24 6.39 -28.13
C PRO A 77 -20.02 6.30 -26.81
N LEU A 78 -19.57 7.07 -25.81
CA LEU A 78 -20.11 7.00 -24.45
C LEU A 78 -21.61 7.35 -24.41
N ASP A 79 -22.00 8.42 -25.12
CA ASP A 79 -23.37 8.93 -25.18
C ASP A 79 -24.33 7.94 -25.87
N GLU A 80 -23.89 7.30 -26.95
CA GLU A 80 -24.66 6.26 -27.63
C GLU A 80 -24.93 5.06 -26.72
N LEU A 81 -23.90 4.57 -26.01
CA LEU A 81 -24.09 3.39 -25.15
C LEU A 81 -25.00 3.71 -23.96
N ILE A 82 -24.87 4.90 -23.36
CA ILE A 82 -25.76 5.36 -22.28
C ILE A 82 -27.23 5.37 -22.73
N ALA A 83 -27.50 5.78 -23.97
CA ALA A 83 -28.85 5.80 -24.53
C ALA A 83 -29.42 4.40 -24.81
N GLU A 84 -28.57 3.40 -25.05
CA GLU A 84 -28.96 2.00 -25.30
C GLU A 84 -29.14 1.17 -24.00
N LEU A 85 -28.52 1.59 -22.90
CA LEU A 85 -28.61 0.89 -21.62
C LEU A 85 -30.01 1.04 -20.99
N PRO A 86 -30.50 0.03 -20.25
CA PRO A 86 -31.83 0.08 -19.64
C PRO A 86 -31.97 1.26 -18.66
N GLU A 87 -33.12 1.93 -18.71
CA GLU A 87 -33.48 3.00 -17.77
C GLU A 87 -34.29 2.48 -16.57
N THR A 88 -34.62 1.19 -16.56
CA THR A 88 -35.44 0.57 -15.51
C THR A 88 -34.70 0.63 -14.18
N PRO A 89 -35.29 1.24 -13.14
CA PRO A 89 -34.67 1.30 -11.82
C PRO A 89 -34.42 -0.10 -11.27
N VAL A 90 -33.25 -0.30 -10.67
CA VAL A 90 -32.95 -1.54 -9.95
C VAL A 90 -33.78 -1.57 -8.67
N VAL A 91 -34.48 -2.69 -8.45
CA VAL A 91 -35.25 -2.92 -7.23
C VAL A 91 -34.56 -4.01 -6.41
N LEU A 92 -34.30 -3.72 -5.15
CA LEU A 92 -33.65 -4.64 -4.21
C LEU A 92 -34.61 -5.03 -3.10
N ARG A 93 -34.53 -6.29 -2.66
CA ARG A 93 -35.22 -6.84 -1.49
C ARG A 93 -34.22 -7.26 -0.43
N ASP A 94 -34.64 -7.22 0.83
CA ASP A 94 -33.87 -7.70 1.98
C ASP A 94 -32.47 -7.06 2.09
N GLY A 95 -32.39 -5.77 1.77
CA GLY A 95 -31.14 -5.00 1.80
C GLY A 95 -30.65 -4.72 3.22
N GLY A 96 -29.41 -5.08 3.52
CA GLY A 96 -28.78 -4.77 4.80
C GLY A 96 -27.32 -5.20 4.88
N PHE A 97 -26.59 -4.65 5.85
CA PHE A 97 -25.26 -5.13 6.17
C PHE A 97 -25.34 -6.45 6.94
N ASP A 98 -24.45 -7.35 6.56
CA ASP A 98 -24.16 -8.62 7.25
C ASP A 98 -23.67 -8.45 8.69
N LEU A 99 -22.92 -7.38 8.95
CA LEU A 99 -22.46 -6.93 10.25
C LEU A 99 -23.21 -5.66 10.60
N SER A 100 -23.92 -5.68 11.74
CA SER A 100 -24.54 -4.47 12.28
C SER A 100 -23.47 -3.41 12.56
N ASP A 101 -23.88 -2.14 12.56
CA ASP A 101 -23.00 -1.01 12.89
C ASP A 101 -22.32 -1.21 14.26
N GLN A 102 -23.03 -1.76 15.25
CA GLN A 102 -22.47 -2.08 16.56
C GLN A 102 -21.42 -3.20 16.50
N ALA A 103 -21.68 -4.27 15.73
CA ALA A 103 -20.73 -5.38 15.60
C ALA A 103 -19.47 -4.95 14.87
N TYR A 104 -19.59 -4.15 13.81
CA TYR A 104 -18.44 -3.60 13.10
C TYR A 104 -17.66 -2.62 13.99
N GLY A 105 -18.34 -1.76 14.75
CA GLY A 105 -17.70 -0.87 15.72
C GLY A 105 -16.86 -1.62 16.78
N ALA A 106 -17.34 -2.76 17.28
CA ALA A 106 -16.57 -3.59 18.21
C ALA A 106 -15.29 -4.15 17.57
N ILE A 107 -15.34 -4.57 16.30
CA ILE A 107 -14.15 -5.02 15.55
C ILE A 107 -13.14 -3.88 15.42
N VAL A 108 -13.60 -2.65 15.16
CA VAL A 108 -12.73 -1.47 15.12
C VAL A 108 -11.99 -1.31 16.45
N GLU A 109 -12.69 -1.32 17.58
CA GLU A 109 -12.05 -1.20 18.90
C GLU A 109 -11.01 -2.31 19.17
N GLU A 110 -11.33 -3.54 18.80
CA GLU A 110 -10.44 -4.70 18.96
C GLU A 110 -9.16 -4.53 18.12
N VAL A 111 -9.28 -4.15 16.84
CA VAL A 111 -8.11 -3.92 15.97
C VAL A 111 -7.22 -2.79 16.51
N LEU A 112 -7.81 -1.69 16.97
CA LEU A 112 -7.05 -0.56 17.52
C LEU A 112 -6.26 -0.97 18.78
N ARG A 113 -6.92 -1.69 19.70
CA ARG A 113 -6.35 -2.08 20.99
C ARG A 113 -5.33 -3.20 20.86
N ASP A 114 -5.69 -4.26 20.15
CA ASP A 114 -4.99 -5.54 20.17
C ASP A 114 -4.06 -5.75 18.98
N GLU A 115 -4.28 -5.07 17.84
CA GLU A 115 -3.39 -5.19 16.68
C GLU A 115 -2.44 -3.98 16.62
N ILE A 116 -2.97 -2.78 16.33
CA ILE A 116 -2.16 -1.54 16.23
C ILE A 116 -1.45 -1.26 17.56
N GLY A 117 -2.20 -1.35 18.67
CA GLY A 117 -1.69 -1.13 20.01
C GLY A 117 -0.56 -2.07 20.39
N ARG A 118 -0.51 -3.29 19.85
CA ARG A 118 0.55 -4.29 20.13
C ARG A 118 1.68 -4.29 19.12
N GLY A 119 1.69 -3.36 18.17
CA GLY A 119 2.77 -3.23 17.19
C GLY A 119 2.67 -4.22 16.03
N GLU A 120 1.49 -4.77 15.76
CA GLU A 120 1.23 -5.63 14.60
C GLU A 120 1.31 -4.82 13.28
N GLY A 121 1.11 -3.52 13.32
CA GLY A 121 1.17 -2.68 12.13
C GLY A 121 0.70 -1.24 12.39
N ALA A 122 0.72 -0.43 11.34
CA ALA A 122 0.31 0.97 11.39
C ALA A 122 -1.18 1.16 11.13
N ASN A 123 -1.74 0.35 10.22
CA ASN A 123 -3.11 0.44 9.75
C ASN A 123 -3.60 -0.90 9.19
N PHE A 124 -4.91 -1.12 9.25
CA PHE A 124 -5.58 -2.32 8.72
C PHE A 124 -6.94 -1.97 8.12
N VAL A 125 -7.38 -2.73 7.13
CA VAL A 125 -8.71 -2.59 6.53
C VAL A 125 -9.48 -3.87 6.78
N ILE A 126 -10.58 -3.78 7.52
CA ILE A 126 -11.51 -4.89 7.74
C ILE A 126 -12.79 -4.63 6.96
N HIS A 127 -13.30 -5.62 6.23
CA HIS A 127 -14.49 -5.45 5.42
C HIS A 127 -15.77 -5.93 6.13
N ARG A 128 -16.88 -5.34 5.72
CA ARG A 128 -18.24 -5.83 5.87
C ARG A 128 -18.95 -5.81 4.52
N VAL A 129 -20.12 -6.43 4.40
CA VAL A 129 -20.80 -6.62 3.12
C VAL A 129 -22.26 -6.20 3.22
N PHE A 130 -22.66 -5.23 2.40
CA PHE A 130 -24.08 -5.01 2.14
C PHE A 130 -24.59 -6.12 1.23
N THR A 131 -25.66 -6.78 1.64
CA THR A 131 -26.31 -7.87 0.90
C THR A 131 -27.74 -7.51 0.57
N ALA A 132 -28.21 -7.94 -0.59
CA ALA A 132 -29.61 -7.86 -0.98
C ALA A 132 -29.94 -8.94 -2.04
N THR A 133 -31.20 -9.01 -2.44
CA THR A 133 -31.64 -9.80 -3.60
C THR A 133 -32.21 -8.85 -4.66
N VAL A 134 -31.73 -8.97 -5.89
CA VAL A 134 -32.25 -8.25 -7.06
C VAL A 134 -33.64 -8.78 -7.40
N ASP A 135 -34.59 -7.87 -7.59
CA ASP A 135 -35.91 -8.17 -8.13
C ASP A 135 -35.92 -7.96 -9.65
N GLY A 136 -36.02 -9.06 -10.40
CA GLY A 136 -35.97 -9.06 -11.86
C GLY A 136 -34.74 -9.79 -12.41
N ASP A 137 -34.38 -9.50 -13.66
CA ASP A 137 -33.21 -10.10 -14.30
C ASP A 137 -31.91 -9.49 -13.72
N PRO A 138 -30.98 -10.32 -13.19
CA PRO A 138 -29.75 -9.82 -12.58
C PRO A 138 -28.84 -9.07 -13.54
N LEU A 139 -28.84 -9.41 -14.83
CA LEU A 139 -27.99 -8.78 -15.83
C LEU A 139 -28.56 -7.43 -16.28
N ASP A 140 -29.88 -7.33 -16.46
CA ASP A 140 -30.53 -6.05 -16.72
C ASP A 140 -30.34 -5.09 -15.55
N ALA A 141 -30.45 -5.57 -14.31
CA ALA A 141 -30.13 -4.76 -13.13
C ALA A 141 -28.68 -4.24 -13.13
N ALA A 142 -27.72 -5.09 -13.49
CA ALA A 142 -26.32 -4.69 -13.59
C ALA A 142 -26.09 -3.64 -14.71
N ARG A 143 -26.79 -3.76 -15.84
CA ARG A 143 -26.74 -2.79 -16.95
C ARG A 143 -27.36 -1.45 -16.56
N SER A 144 -28.50 -1.45 -15.87
CA SER A 144 -29.09 -0.23 -15.30
C SER A 144 -28.14 0.44 -14.30
N ALA A 145 -27.53 -0.33 -13.41
CA ALA A 145 -26.56 0.20 -12.45
C ALA A 145 -25.32 0.80 -13.14
N PHE A 146 -24.79 0.12 -14.16
CA PHE A 146 -23.68 0.62 -14.97
C PHE A 146 -24.03 1.96 -15.65
N ARG A 147 -25.23 2.08 -16.22
CA ARG A 147 -25.74 3.35 -16.78
C ARG A 147 -25.75 4.47 -15.74
N GLU A 148 -26.31 4.20 -14.56
CA GLU A 148 -26.40 5.22 -13.49
C GLU A 148 -25.01 5.64 -13.00
N LEU A 149 -24.04 4.71 -12.92
CA LEU A 149 -22.66 5.05 -12.58
C LEU A 149 -22.02 5.95 -13.64
N LEU A 150 -22.18 5.65 -14.94
CA LEU A 150 -21.64 6.48 -16.03
C LEU A 150 -22.21 7.91 -16.02
N ILE A 151 -23.46 8.09 -15.58
CA ILE A 151 -24.11 9.40 -15.55
C ILE A 151 -23.77 10.18 -14.28
N ARG A 152 -23.75 9.50 -13.12
CA ARG A 152 -23.72 10.16 -11.81
C ARG A 152 -22.33 10.21 -11.20
N GLU A 153 -21.50 9.20 -11.43
CA GLU A 153 -20.15 9.15 -10.88
C GLU A 153 -19.17 9.92 -11.76
N GLN A 154 -18.18 10.55 -11.15
CA GLN A 154 -17.14 11.31 -11.84
C GLN A 154 -15.78 11.00 -11.23
N GLY A 155 -14.72 11.14 -12.02
CA GLY A 155 -13.35 10.92 -11.57
C GLY A 155 -13.05 9.49 -11.12
N ALA A 156 -13.90 8.51 -11.44
CA ALA A 156 -13.56 7.11 -11.31
C ALA A 156 -12.38 6.80 -12.25
N TYR A 157 -11.40 6.03 -11.77
CA TYR A 157 -10.34 5.51 -12.63
C TYR A 157 -10.93 4.60 -13.70
N TRP A 158 -11.77 3.65 -13.28
CA TRP A 158 -12.55 2.80 -14.16
C TRP A 158 -14.02 2.76 -13.71
N THR A 159 -14.95 2.91 -14.65
CA THR A 159 -16.35 2.48 -14.50
C THR A 159 -16.56 1.26 -15.38
N PHE A 160 -17.05 0.16 -14.81
CA PHE A 160 -17.07 -1.12 -15.52
C PHE A 160 -18.33 -1.97 -15.26
N LEU A 161 -18.63 -2.82 -16.24
CA LEU A 161 -19.55 -3.94 -16.13
C LEU A 161 -18.90 -5.19 -16.74
N VAL A 162 -18.62 -6.20 -15.92
CA VAL A 162 -17.97 -7.45 -16.35
C VAL A 162 -18.90 -8.61 -16.05
N HIS A 163 -19.25 -9.40 -17.07
CA HIS A 163 -20.07 -10.59 -16.95
C HIS A 163 -19.29 -11.81 -17.42
N THR A 164 -19.05 -12.77 -16.53
CA THR A 164 -18.27 -13.97 -16.84
C THR A 164 -19.14 -15.17 -17.20
N GLY A 165 -20.47 -15.02 -17.17
CA GLY A 165 -21.44 -16.11 -17.28
C GLY A 165 -21.77 -16.78 -15.94
N THR A 166 -20.84 -16.78 -14.98
CA THR A 166 -21.04 -17.33 -13.63
C THR A 166 -21.32 -16.26 -12.58
N ARG A 167 -20.99 -15.00 -12.88
CA ARG A 167 -21.23 -13.81 -12.05
C ARG A 167 -21.18 -12.53 -12.88
N THR A 168 -21.63 -11.44 -12.28
CA THR A 168 -21.56 -10.10 -12.85
C THR A 168 -20.96 -9.13 -11.84
N LEU A 169 -19.93 -8.39 -12.23
CA LEU A 169 -19.33 -7.30 -11.45
C LEU A 169 -19.70 -5.96 -12.08
N VAL A 170 -20.17 -5.01 -11.30
CA VAL A 170 -20.46 -3.63 -11.75
C VAL A 170 -19.93 -2.64 -10.72
N GLY A 171 -19.15 -1.65 -11.14
CA GLY A 171 -18.49 -0.75 -10.22
C GLY A 171 -17.91 0.49 -10.86
N ALA A 172 -17.56 1.45 -10.00
CA ALA A 172 -16.87 2.69 -10.36
C ALA A 172 -15.76 2.92 -9.33
N THR A 173 -14.57 2.42 -9.63
CA THR A 173 -13.43 2.44 -8.72
C THR A 173 -12.57 3.68 -8.96
N PRO A 174 -12.21 4.43 -7.90
CA PRO A 174 -11.39 5.63 -8.05
C PRO A 174 -9.90 5.34 -8.21
N GLU A 175 -9.46 4.11 -7.90
CA GLU A 175 -8.08 3.84 -7.55
C GLU A 175 -7.45 2.81 -8.49
N ARG A 176 -6.34 3.22 -9.09
CA ARG A 176 -5.46 2.34 -9.84
C ARG A 176 -4.65 1.50 -8.86
N HIS A 177 -4.65 0.19 -9.03
CA HIS A 177 -3.72 -0.67 -8.30
C HIS A 177 -2.31 -0.53 -8.87
N VAL A 178 -2.16 -0.88 -10.14
CA VAL A 178 -0.89 -0.77 -10.87
C VAL A 178 -1.16 -0.70 -12.37
N SER A 179 -0.35 0.05 -13.11
CA SER A 179 -0.34 0.02 -14.57
C SER A 179 1.09 -0.05 -15.10
N VAL A 180 1.30 -0.71 -16.22
CA VAL A 180 2.58 -0.76 -16.95
C VAL A 180 2.34 -0.34 -18.40
N ALA A 181 3.05 0.70 -18.84
CA ALA A 181 3.07 1.15 -20.22
C ALA A 181 4.46 1.73 -20.56
N ASP A 182 5.03 1.40 -21.72
CA ASP A 182 6.41 1.81 -22.10
C ASP A 182 7.48 1.48 -21.02
N GLY A 183 7.31 0.34 -20.34
CA GLY A 183 8.18 -0.06 -19.21
C GLY A 183 8.09 0.86 -17.98
N LEU A 184 7.14 1.80 -17.93
CA LEU A 184 6.83 2.63 -16.79
C LEU A 184 5.72 1.99 -15.97
N THR A 185 6.04 1.58 -14.75
CA THR A 185 5.09 1.14 -13.74
C THR A 185 4.55 2.34 -12.98
N MET A 186 3.23 2.42 -12.80
CA MET A 186 2.58 3.48 -12.03
C MET A 186 1.63 2.91 -10.98
N MET A 187 1.59 3.56 -9.81
CA MET A 187 0.62 3.34 -8.73
C MET A 187 0.05 4.69 -8.28
N ASN A 188 -1.05 4.67 -7.55
CA ASN A 188 -1.80 5.87 -7.19
C ASN A 188 -2.28 5.77 -5.74
N PRO A 189 -1.44 6.10 -4.76
CA PRO A 189 -1.86 6.15 -3.36
C PRO A 189 -2.85 7.29 -3.15
N ILE A 190 -4.07 6.91 -2.75
CA ILE A 190 -5.19 7.83 -2.47
C ILE A 190 -5.56 7.72 -0.99
N SER A 191 -5.55 8.85 -0.28
CA SER A 191 -6.09 8.93 1.08
C SER A 191 -6.49 10.36 1.45
N GLY A 192 -7.23 10.47 2.55
CA GLY A 192 -7.90 11.68 2.98
C GLY A 192 -9.17 11.95 2.18
N THR A 193 -10.24 12.37 2.85
CA THR A 193 -11.56 12.51 2.22
C THR A 193 -12.23 13.84 2.60
N PHE A 194 -12.34 14.74 1.62
CA PHE A 194 -13.13 15.95 1.73
C PHE A 194 -14.57 15.71 1.23
N ARG A 195 -15.56 15.86 2.11
CA ARG A 195 -16.98 15.68 1.75
C ARG A 195 -17.55 16.96 1.14
N HIS A 196 -18.34 16.82 0.08
CA HIS A 196 -19.01 17.97 -0.58
C HIS A 196 -20.35 18.34 0.08
N ASP A 197 -20.41 18.35 1.41
CA ASP A 197 -21.63 18.63 2.18
C ASP A 197 -21.70 20.08 2.70
N GLY A 198 -20.68 20.90 2.40
CA GLY A 198 -20.59 22.30 2.82
C GLY A 198 -20.26 22.48 4.31
N THR A 199 -19.85 21.42 5.01
CA THR A 199 -19.52 21.49 6.44
C THR A 199 -18.12 22.02 6.73
N ARG A 200 -17.23 21.99 5.72
CA ARG A 200 -15.81 22.34 5.84
C ARG A 200 -15.32 23.02 4.57
N GLU A 201 -14.42 23.98 4.70
CA GLU A 201 -13.71 24.58 3.57
C GLU A 201 -12.57 23.67 3.10
N LEU A 202 -12.35 23.62 1.77
CA LEU A 202 -11.31 22.75 1.20
C LEU A 202 -9.90 23.13 1.72
N ALA A 203 -9.63 24.41 1.93
CA ALA A 203 -8.36 24.87 2.49
C ALA A 203 -8.08 24.29 3.89
N ASP A 204 -9.11 24.22 4.75
CA ASP A 204 -8.99 23.64 6.08
C ASP A 204 -8.71 22.15 6.03
N PHE A 205 -9.30 21.44 5.06
CA PHE A 205 -9.00 20.03 4.79
C PHE A 205 -7.56 19.85 4.31
N LEU A 206 -7.09 20.71 3.41
CA LEU A 206 -5.73 20.63 2.89
C LEU A 206 -4.66 20.89 3.95
N ALA A 207 -4.97 21.72 4.95
CA ALA A 207 -4.10 22.02 6.08
C ALA A 207 -4.25 21.04 7.27
N ASP A 208 -5.19 20.09 7.20
CA ASP A 208 -5.44 19.14 8.28
C ASP A 208 -4.26 18.18 8.45
N ARG A 209 -3.65 18.18 9.63
CA ARG A 209 -2.52 17.31 9.93
C ARG A 209 -2.89 15.83 9.89
N LYS A 210 -4.12 15.48 10.31
CA LYS A 210 -4.59 14.10 10.27
C LYS A 210 -4.64 13.61 8.83
N GLU A 211 -5.29 14.36 7.95
CA GLU A 211 -5.47 14.00 6.53
C GLU A 211 -4.12 13.97 5.79
N ILE A 212 -3.20 14.87 6.12
CA ILE A 212 -1.83 14.87 5.57
C ILE A 212 -1.06 13.60 6.02
N ASP A 213 -1.06 13.30 7.32
CA ASP A 213 -0.34 12.15 7.86
C ASP A 213 -0.91 10.82 7.32
N GLU A 214 -2.24 10.73 7.13
CA GLU A 214 -2.89 9.58 6.49
C GLU A 214 -2.45 9.39 5.03
N LEU A 215 -2.33 10.46 4.25
CA LEU A 215 -1.83 10.39 2.88
C LEU A 215 -0.36 9.95 2.84
N TYR A 216 0.48 10.49 3.72
CA TYR A 216 1.89 10.11 3.74
C TYR A 216 2.12 8.67 4.19
N MET A 217 1.27 8.16 5.09
CA MET A 217 1.31 6.76 5.47
C MET A 217 1.10 5.88 4.24
N VAL A 218 -0.01 6.04 3.51
CA VAL A 218 -0.26 5.21 2.31
C VAL A 218 0.77 5.43 1.21
N LEU A 219 1.33 6.63 1.10
CA LEU A 219 2.42 6.93 0.17
C LEU A 219 3.66 6.06 0.45
N ASP A 220 4.10 5.98 1.72
CA ASP A 220 5.22 5.11 2.08
C ASP A 220 4.91 3.65 1.79
N GLU A 221 3.69 3.20 2.08
CA GLU A 221 3.33 1.79 1.87
C GLU A 221 3.29 1.37 0.40
N GLU A 222 2.76 2.22 -0.47
CA GLU A 222 2.83 1.95 -1.91
C GLU A 222 4.24 2.16 -2.47
N LEU A 223 5.04 3.04 -1.87
CA LEU A 223 6.44 3.20 -2.26
C LEU A 223 7.28 1.96 -1.93
N LYS A 224 6.95 1.21 -0.86
CA LYS A 224 7.52 -0.12 -0.61
C LYS A 224 7.20 -1.10 -1.75
N MET A 225 5.95 -1.10 -2.24
CA MET A 225 5.55 -1.95 -3.37
C MET A 225 6.26 -1.53 -4.65
N MET A 226 6.29 -0.24 -4.94
CA MET A 226 6.99 0.33 -6.10
C MET A 226 8.48 -0.01 -6.05
N ALA A 227 9.11 0.06 -4.88
CA ALA A 227 10.50 -0.32 -4.67
C ALA A 227 10.79 -1.81 -4.99
N ALA A 228 9.81 -2.69 -4.87
CA ALA A 228 9.96 -4.10 -5.21
C ALA A 228 9.88 -4.38 -6.72
N VAL A 229 9.17 -3.54 -7.48
CA VAL A 229 8.93 -3.76 -8.93
C VAL A 229 9.70 -2.81 -9.85
N ALA A 230 10.18 -1.67 -9.33
CA ALA A 230 10.99 -0.72 -10.07
C ALA A 230 12.48 -0.93 -9.82
N GLU A 231 13.27 -0.97 -10.90
CA GLU A 231 14.71 -1.28 -10.85
C GLU A 231 15.51 -0.25 -10.06
N HIS A 232 15.07 1.01 -10.08
CA HIS A 232 15.74 2.15 -9.43
C HIS A 232 14.86 2.80 -8.36
N GLY A 233 13.84 2.08 -7.88
CA GLY A 233 12.82 2.60 -6.98
C GLY A 233 11.77 3.46 -7.69
N GLY A 234 10.82 3.97 -6.90
CA GLY A 234 9.74 4.83 -7.38
C GLY A 234 10.06 6.32 -7.24
N GLN A 235 9.62 7.12 -8.20
CA GLN A 235 9.51 8.57 -8.07
C GLN A 235 8.10 8.94 -7.60
N VAL A 236 8.02 9.83 -6.62
CA VAL A 236 6.79 10.44 -6.11
C VAL A 236 6.48 11.70 -6.91
N VAL A 237 5.26 11.80 -7.42
CA VAL A 237 4.76 12.95 -8.18
C VAL A 237 3.40 13.39 -7.61
N GLY A 238 3.20 14.69 -7.42
CA GLY A 238 2.01 15.26 -6.79
C GLY A 238 2.35 16.14 -5.58
N PRO A 239 1.44 16.32 -4.61
CA PRO A 239 0.11 15.71 -4.54
C PRO A 239 -0.91 16.39 -5.46
N TYR A 240 -1.99 15.67 -5.76
CA TYR A 240 -3.12 16.13 -6.58
C TYR A 240 -4.45 15.98 -5.82
N LEU A 241 -5.52 16.57 -6.39
CA LEU A 241 -6.89 16.35 -5.93
C LEU A 241 -7.62 15.41 -6.90
N LYS A 242 -8.09 14.28 -6.38
CA LYS A 242 -8.95 13.34 -7.09
C LYS A 242 -10.41 13.65 -6.77
N ARG A 243 -11.09 14.38 -7.64
CA ARG A 243 -12.50 14.77 -7.43
C ARG A 243 -13.44 13.66 -7.87
N MET A 244 -14.33 13.26 -6.97
CA MET A 244 -15.46 12.38 -7.25
C MET A 244 -16.79 13.14 -7.16
N ALA A 245 -17.91 12.47 -7.45
CA ALA A 245 -19.23 13.13 -7.45
C ALA A 245 -19.66 13.68 -6.08
N HIS A 246 -19.25 13.03 -4.99
CA HIS A 246 -19.70 13.37 -3.63
C HIS A 246 -18.57 13.78 -2.67
N LEU A 247 -17.32 13.62 -3.10
CA LEU A 247 -16.15 13.80 -2.26
C LEU A 247 -14.92 14.12 -3.12
N THR A 248 -13.88 14.66 -2.50
CA THR A 248 -12.56 14.83 -3.10
C THR A 248 -11.53 14.12 -2.24
N HIS A 249 -10.65 13.36 -2.88
CA HIS A 249 -9.48 12.78 -2.21
C HIS A 249 -8.22 13.56 -2.53
N THR A 250 -7.20 13.41 -1.69
CA THR A 250 -5.82 13.77 -2.04
C THR A 250 -5.06 12.54 -2.48
N GLU A 251 -4.16 12.70 -3.44
CA GLU A 251 -3.43 11.57 -4.02
C GLU A 251 -2.01 11.96 -4.39
N TYR A 252 -1.15 10.95 -4.45
CA TYR A 252 0.11 11.01 -5.18
C TYR A 252 0.08 10.02 -6.34
N LEU A 253 1.05 10.16 -7.23
CA LEU A 253 1.39 9.15 -8.22
C LEU A 253 2.80 8.66 -7.92
N LEU A 254 2.98 7.35 -8.00
CA LEU A 254 4.27 6.71 -7.97
C LEU A 254 4.61 6.25 -9.38
N ALA A 255 5.83 6.52 -9.84
CA ALA A 255 6.29 6.14 -11.17
C ALA A 255 7.69 5.53 -11.09
N GLY A 256 7.85 4.32 -11.63
CA GLY A 256 9.14 3.62 -11.63
C GLY A 256 9.32 2.81 -12.90
N ARG A 257 10.52 2.82 -13.48
CA ARG A 257 10.84 1.95 -14.62
C ARG A 257 11.22 0.56 -14.13
N GLY A 258 10.75 -0.46 -14.84
CA GLY A 258 11.04 -1.86 -14.56
C GLY A 258 10.91 -2.72 -15.81
N SER A 259 11.50 -3.91 -15.75
CA SER A 259 11.52 -4.89 -16.84
C SER A 259 10.84 -6.22 -16.47
N LEU A 260 10.22 -6.29 -15.29
CA LEU A 260 9.49 -7.47 -14.85
C LEU A 260 8.32 -7.78 -15.78
N ASP A 261 8.01 -9.07 -15.92
CA ASP A 261 6.78 -9.51 -16.59
C ASP A 261 5.56 -8.90 -15.87
N VAL A 262 4.55 -8.44 -16.60
CA VAL A 262 3.37 -7.80 -15.98
C VAL A 262 2.62 -8.71 -15.00
N ARG A 263 2.72 -10.04 -15.14
CA ARG A 263 2.17 -11.02 -14.17
C ARG A 263 3.00 -11.08 -12.89
N GLU A 264 4.31 -10.89 -13.00
CA GLU A 264 5.22 -10.73 -11.86
C GLU A 264 4.94 -9.41 -11.13
N VAL A 265 4.74 -8.32 -11.88
CA VAL A 265 4.33 -7.02 -11.30
C VAL A 265 3.04 -7.20 -10.51
N LEU A 266 2.00 -7.79 -11.10
CA LEU A 266 0.76 -8.11 -10.38
C LEU A 266 1.04 -8.92 -9.11
N ARG A 267 1.83 -10.00 -9.19
CA ARG A 267 2.10 -10.87 -8.03
C ARG A 267 2.79 -10.12 -6.90
N ALA A 268 3.79 -9.30 -7.22
CA ALA A 268 4.57 -8.54 -6.25
C ALA A 268 3.74 -7.44 -5.57
N THR A 269 2.71 -6.91 -6.25
CA THR A 269 1.90 -5.79 -5.76
C THR A 269 0.59 -6.23 -5.10
N MET A 270 0.17 -7.50 -5.21
CA MET A 270 -1.00 -8.00 -4.49
C MET A 270 -0.87 -7.76 -2.97
N PHE A 271 -1.83 -7.12 -2.30
CA PHE A 271 -2.74 -6.11 -2.84
C PHE A 271 -2.49 -4.78 -2.14
N ALA A 272 -3.03 -3.69 -2.68
CA ALA A 272 -2.73 -2.34 -2.22
C ALA A 272 -2.94 -2.19 -0.69
N PRO A 273 -2.08 -1.41 0.01
CA PRO A 273 -2.19 -1.19 1.45
C PRO A 273 -3.47 -0.46 1.83
N THR A 274 -4.02 0.34 0.91
CA THR A 274 -5.28 1.09 1.04
C THR A 274 -6.52 0.20 1.23
N VAL A 275 -6.42 -1.09 0.88
CA VAL A 275 -7.49 -2.09 1.02
C VAL A 275 -7.08 -3.31 1.84
N THR A 276 -5.86 -3.32 2.39
CA THR A 276 -5.35 -4.39 3.25
C THR A 276 -4.83 -3.85 4.58
N GLY A 277 -3.72 -3.15 4.56
CA GLY A 277 -3.03 -2.60 5.73
C GLY A 277 -1.52 -2.62 5.56
N SER A 278 -0.78 -2.28 6.61
CA SER A 278 0.67 -2.30 6.62
C SER A 278 1.27 -2.74 7.98
N PRO A 279 2.32 -3.60 7.97
CA PRO A 279 2.93 -4.23 6.79
C PRO A 279 2.00 -5.27 6.14
N VAL A 280 2.02 -5.39 4.81
CA VAL A 280 1.01 -6.15 4.04
C VAL A 280 0.91 -7.61 4.46
N GLU A 281 2.04 -8.29 4.66
CA GLU A 281 2.05 -9.69 5.10
C GLU A 281 1.34 -9.87 6.44
N ASN A 282 1.62 -8.99 7.41
CA ASN A 282 0.96 -9.07 8.70
C ASN A 282 -0.50 -8.59 8.64
N ALA A 283 -0.81 -7.60 7.81
CA ALA A 283 -2.17 -7.17 7.56
C ALA A 283 -3.04 -8.32 7.05
N CYS A 284 -2.52 -9.16 6.16
CA CYS A 284 -3.17 -10.40 5.72
C CYS A 284 -3.47 -11.36 6.89
N ARG A 285 -2.57 -11.49 7.87
CA ARG A 285 -2.81 -12.29 9.09
C ARG A 285 -3.88 -11.66 9.98
N VAL A 286 -3.86 -10.33 10.17
CA VAL A 286 -4.88 -9.60 10.92
C VAL A 286 -6.26 -9.76 10.28
N ILE A 287 -6.35 -9.55 8.96
CA ILE A 287 -7.57 -9.74 8.17
C ILE A 287 -8.13 -11.15 8.40
N ALA A 288 -7.28 -12.18 8.31
CA ALA A 288 -7.71 -13.56 8.53
C ALA A 288 -8.16 -13.86 9.97
N ARG A 289 -7.71 -13.11 10.98
CA ARG A 289 -8.18 -13.22 12.37
C ARG A 289 -9.57 -12.62 12.58
N HIS A 290 -9.85 -11.49 11.93
CA HIS A 290 -11.06 -10.68 12.17
C HIS A 290 -12.19 -10.94 11.17
N GLU A 291 -11.87 -11.40 9.96
CA GLU A 291 -12.86 -11.68 8.92
C GLU A 291 -13.28 -13.16 8.94
N ARG A 292 -14.58 -13.41 9.11
CA ARG A 292 -15.14 -14.78 9.14
C ARG A 292 -15.39 -15.38 7.75
N ARG A 293 -15.23 -14.60 6.69
CA ARG A 293 -15.51 -15.00 5.30
C ARG A 293 -14.40 -14.47 4.40
N GLY A 294 -14.18 -15.16 3.29
CA GLY A 294 -13.32 -14.63 2.24
C GLY A 294 -13.92 -13.40 1.56
N ARG A 295 -13.03 -12.58 0.99
CA ARG A 295 -13.35 -11.31 0.35
C ARG A 295 -13.92 -11.46 -1.06
N GLY A 296 -13.89 -12.66 -1.63
CA GLY A 296 -14.08 -12.88 -3.06
C GLY A 296 -13.13 -11.99 -3.86
N TYR A 297 -13.70 -11.12 -4.68
CA TYR A 297 -12.94 -10.14 -5.47
C TYR A 297 -12.73 -8.79 -4.78
N TYR A 298 -13.32 -8.53 -3.62
CA TYR A 298 -13.05 -7.28 -2.89
C TYR A 298 -11.58 -7.16 -2.52
N ALA A 299 -11.00 -5.97 -2.71
CA ALA A 299 -9.56 -5.69 -2.59
C ALA A 299 -8.66 -6.40 -3.64
N GLY A 300 -9.24 -7.25 -4.50
CA GLY A 300 -8.59 -7.81 -5.67
C GLY A 300 -8.45 -6.79 -6.80
N VAL A 301 -8.21 -7.26 -8.02
CA VAL A 301 -8.08 -6.37 -9.20
C VAL A 301 -8.81 -6.92 -10.43
N LEU A 302 -9.26 -6.00 -11.29
CA LEU A 302 -9.44 -6.30 -12.71
C LEU A 302 -8.14 -5.93 -13.39
N ALA A 303 -7.52 -6.83 -14.14
CA ALA A 303 -6.26 -6.57 -14.82
C ALA A 303 -6.43 -6.75 -16.32
N LEU A 304 -6.30 -5.67 -17.09
CA LEU A 304 -6.26 -5.71 -18.55
C LEU A 304 -4.81 -5.84 -19.00
N LEU A 305 -4.46 -7.02 -19.52
CA LEU A 305 -3.12 -7.35 -20.00
C LEU A 305 -3.10 -7.36 -21.52
N GLY A 306 -2.01 -6.87 -22.11
CA GLY A 306 -1.84 -6.82 -23.56
C GLY A 306 -0.41 -6.54 -23.98
N HIS A 307 -0.28 -6.07 -25.22
CA HIS A 307 0.98 -5.53 -25.74
C HIS A 307 0.74 -4.17 -26.39
N ASP A 308 1.75 -3.31 -26.42
CA ASP A 308 1.72 -2.08 -27.23
C ASP A 308 2.18 -2.34 -28.67
N ASP A 309 2.21 -1.29 -29.50
CA ASP A 309 2.58 -1.37 -30.92
C ASP A 309 4.02 -1.84 -31.15
N GLU A 310 4.88 -1.73 -30.14
CA GLU A 310 6.27 -2.18 -30.17
C GLU A 310 6.44 -3.59 -29.56
N GLY A 311 5.34 -4.23 -29.19
CA GLY A 311 5.32 -5.57 -28.62
C GLY A 311 5.75 -5.64 -27.15
N ARG A 312 5.82 -4.51 -26.43
CA ARG A 312 6.06 -4.51 -24.99
C ARG A 312 4.78 -4.86 -24.26
N GLN A 313 4.90 -5.57 -23.15
CA GLN A 313 3.76 -5.91 -22.30
C GLN A 313 3.11 -4.66 -21.71
N THR A 314 1.79 -4.65 -21.67
CA THR A 314 0.98 -3.59 -21.03
C THR A 314 0.09 -4.18 -19.95
N LEU A 315 -0.15 -3.38 -18.91
CA LEU A 315 -1.03 -3.69 -17.80
C LEU A 315 -1.81 -2.45 -17.40
N ASP A 316 -3.13 -2.58 -17.25
CA ASP A 316 -3.96 -1.60 -16.57
C ASP A 316 -4.85 -2.32 -15.56
N ALA A 317 -4.58 -2.13 -14.27
CA ALA A 317 -5.28 -2.82 -13.21
C ALA A 317 -5.85 -1.88 -12.15
N PRO A 318 -7.16 -1.57 -12.14
CA PRO A 318 -7.83 -0.97 -10.99
C PRO A 318 -8.01 -1.93 -9.80
N ILE A 319 -8.15 -1.34 -8.60
CA ILE A 319 -8.58 -2.07 -7.39
C ILE A 319 -10.09 -2.33 -7.45
N LEU A 320 -10.53 -3.52 -7.06
CA LEU A 320 -11.93 -3.90 -6.91
C LEU A 320 -12.51 -3.44 -5.57
N ILE A 321 -12.77 -2.13 -5.50
CA ILE A 321 -13.60 -1.45 -4.49
C ILE A 321 -14.73 -0.72 -5.17
N ARG A 322 -15.74 -0.25 -4.42
CA ARG A 322 -16.93 0.42 -4.99
C ARG A 322 -17.53 -0.44 -6.12
N THR A 323 -17.64 -1.73 -5.83
CA THR A 323 -18.04 -2.75 -6.80
C THR A 323 -19.11 -3.63 -6.19
N ALA A 324 -20.16 -3.88 -6.96
CA ALA A 324 -21.18 -4.87 -6.68
C ALA A 324 -20.90 -6.17 -7.42
N GLU A 325 -21.06 -7.29 -6.72
CA GLU A 325 -21.10 -8.62 -7.29
C GLU A 325 -22.54 -9.13 -7.28
N ILE A 326 -23.03 -9.55 -8.45
CA ILE A 326 -24.37 -10.09 -8.65
C ILE A 326 -24.25 -11.52 -9.18
N SER A 327 -24.80 -12.47 -8.43
CA SER A 327 -24.87 -13.87 -8.86
C SER A 327 -25.98 -14.10 -9.89
N PRO A 328 -25.95 -15.19 -10.67
CA PRO A 328 -27.04 -15.58 -11.57
C PRO A 328 -28.39 -15.78 -10.87
N ALA A 329 -28.38 -16.08 -9.56
CA ALA A 329 -29.58 -16.20 -8.74
C ALA A 329 -30.12 -14.86 -8.23
N GLY A 330 -29.48 -13.74 -8.57
CA GLY A 330 -29.87 -12.39 -8.14
C GLY A 330 -29.37 -11.98 -6.76
N HIS A 331 -28.58 -12.80 -6.06
CA HIS A 331 -27.92 -12.37 -4.83
C HIS A 331 -26.87 -11.29 -5.13
N LEU A 332 -27.03 -10.14 -4.48
CA LEU A 332 -26.17 -8.97 -4.57
C LEU A 332 -25.25 -8.90 -3.34
N ARG A 333 -23.98 -8.58 -3.57
CA ARG A 333 -22.99 -8.26 -2.53
C ARG A 333 -22.28 -6.97 -2.89
N VAL A 334 -22.17 -6.05 -1.94
CA VAL A 334 -21.34 -4.83 -2.03
C VAL A 334 -20.40 -4.81 -0.82
N PRO A 335 -19.21 -5.41 -0.94
CA PRO A 335 -18.19 -5.37 0.11
C PRO A 335 -17.61 -3.95 0.26
N VAL A 336 -17.36 -3.55 1.50
CA VAL A 336 -16.80 -2.24 1.84
C VAL A 336 -16.02 -2.33 3.16
N GLY A 337 -14.96 -1.54 3.26
CA GLY A 337 -14.15 -1.41 4.47
C GLY A 337 -13.69 0.03 4.66
N ALA A 338 -13.13 0.30 5.83
CA ALA A 338 -12.49 1.56 6.17
C ALA A 338 -11.09 1.30 6.71
N THR A 339 -10.20 2.28 6.55
CA THR A 339 -8.80 2.16 6.95
C THR A 339 -8.68 2.52 8.42
N LEU A 340 -8.45 1.51 9.26
CA LEU A 340 -8.33 1.66 10.69
C LEU A 340 -6.93 2.15 11.04
N VAL A 341 -6.83 3.33 11.64
CA VAL A 341 -5.59 3.95 12.13
C VAL A 341 -5.71 4.23 13.62
N ARG A 342 -4.59 4.50 14.30
CA ARG A 342 -4.58 4.73 15.77
C ARG A 342 -5.56 5.79 16.31
N HIS A 343 -5.99 6.73 15.45
CA HIS A 343 -6.91 7.82 15.79
C HIS A 343 -8.35 7.59 15.28
N SER A 344 -8.62 6.42 14.71
CA SER A 344 -9.97 6.02 14.28
C SER A 344 -10.92 5.93 15.47
N THR A 345 -12.20 6.20 15.22
CA THR A 345 -13.28 5.97 16.19
C THR A 345 -14.29 5.00 15.59
N PRO A 346 -14.87 4.07 16.38
CA PRO A 346 -15.83 3.09 15.88
C PRO A 346 -16.97 3.73 15.08
N GLU A 347 -17.55 4.82 15.58
CA GLU A 347 -18.65 5.54 14.93
C GLU A 347 -18.21 6.18 13.61
N GLY A 348 -16.98 6.74 13.58
CA GLY A 348 -16.41 7.36 12.38
C GLY A 348 -16.21 6.34 11.26
N GLU A 349 -15.62 5.19 11.59
CA GLU A 349 -15.34 4.13 10.61
C GLU A 349 -16.63 3.46 10.11
N VAL A 350 -17.62 3.25 10.98
CA VAL A 350 -18.96 2.80 10.59
C VAL A 350 -19.57 3.78 9.58
N ALA A 351 -19.58 5.08 9.89
CA ALA A 351 -20.12 6.10 8.99
C ALA A 351 -19.37 6.12 7.65
N GLU A 352 -18.05 5.95 7.66
CA GLU A 352 -17.24 5.90 6.46
C GLU A 352 -17.61 4.72 5.55
N THR A 353 -17.85 3.53 6.09
CA THR A 353 -18.28 2.39 5.25
C THR A 353 -19.63 2.65 4.57
N HIS A 354 -20.58 3.31 5.25
CA HIS A 354 -21.84 3.74 4.63
C HIS A 354 -21.59 4.75 3.50
N THR A 355 -20.77 5.78 3.74
CA THR A 355 -20.40 6.78 2.73
C THR A 355 -19.69 6.15 1.52
N LYS A 356 -18.78 5.20 1.74
CA LYS A 356 -18.06 4.52 0.66
C LYS A 356 -18.97 3.61 -0.17
N ALA A 357 -19.94 2.93 0.45
CA ALA A 357 -20.90 2.09 -0.28
C ALA A 357 -21.98 2.90 -1.02
N ALA A 358 -22.27 4.11 -0.55
CA ALA A 358 -23.37 4.95 -0.99
C ALA A 358 -23.50 5.14 -2.51
N GLY A 359 -22.41 5.45 -3.22
CA GLY A 359 -22.45 5.71 -4.67
C GLY A 359 -22.93 4.51 -5.47
N VAL A 360 -22.37 3.33 -5.18
CA VAL A 360 -22.75 2.06 -5.83
C VAL A 360 -24.17 1.65 -5.44
N LEU A 361 -24.54 1.79 -4.17
CA LEU A 361 -25.88 1.49 -3.70
C LEU A 361 -26.94 2.43 -4.31
N ALA A 362 -26.61 3.70 -4.54
CA ALA A 362 -27.49 4.63 -5.24
C ALA A 362 -27.72 4.23 -6.71
N ALA A 363 -26.67 3.80 -7.41
CA ALA A 363 -26.78 3.26 -8.76
C ALA A 363 -27.63 1.97 -8.83
N LEU A 364 -27.65 1.20 -7.74
CA LEU A 364 -28.47 -0.01 -7.57
C LEU A 364 -29.86 0.28 -6.96
N GLY A 365 -30.28 1.54 -6.85
CA GLY A 365 -31.60 1.91 -6.34
C GLY A 365 -31.81 1.72 -4.83
N ALA A 366 -30.76 1.37 -4.06
CA ALA A 366 -30.81 1.20 -2.61
C ALA A 366 -30.72 2.52 -1.82
N SER A 367 -30.38 3.64 -2.46
CA SER A 367 -30.25 4.95 -1.80
C SER A 367 -30.68 6.09 -2.72
N SER A 368 -31.27 7.14 -2.15
CA SER A 368 -31.79 8.32 -2.87
C SER A 368 -30.80 9.48 -2.94
N LEU A 369 -29.51 9.25 -2.67
CA LEU A 369 -28.49 10.29 -2.66
C LEU A 369 -28.41 11.02 -4.00
N ARG A 370 -28.47 12.36 -3.92
CA ARG A 370 -28.25 13.26 -5.06
C ARG A 370 -26.87 13.90 -4.93
N PRO A 371 -26.11 14.02 -6.03
CA PRO A 371 -24.84 14.73 -5.99
C PRO A 371 -25.08 16.22 -5.67
N PRO A 372 -24.26 16.84 -4.80
CA PRO A 372 -24.34 18.26 -4.52
C PRO A 372 -23.99 19.09 -5.76
N THR A 373 -24.57 20.28 -5.86
CA THR A 373 -24.51 21.15 -7.05
C THR A 373 -23.33 22.13 -7.09
N VAL A 374 -22.53 22.22 -6.03
CA VAL A 374 -21.47 23.23 -5.90
C VAL A 374 -20.09 22.61 -6.03
N ARG A 375 -19.26 23.20 -6.91
CA ARG A 375 -17.88 22.77 -7.18
C ARG A 375 -16.91 23.91 -6.87
N PRO A 376 -15.89 23.71 -6.03
CA PRO A 376 -14.74 24.63 -5.96
C PRO A 376 -13.92 24.53 -7.26
N ALA A 377 -13.48 25.65 -7.83
CA ALA A 377 -12.67 25.69 -9.05
C ALA A 377 -11.28 25.06 -8.86
N ASP A 378 -10.72 24.43 -9.90
CA ASP A 378 -9.43 23.73 -9.90
C ASP A 378 -8.21 24.66 -9.95
N ASP A 379 -8.39 25.86 -10.48
CA ASP A 379 -7.32 26.81 -10.77
C ASP A 379 -7.05 27.79 -9.64
N ASP A 380 -7.49 27.51 -8.41
CA ASP A 380 -7.18 28.38 -7.28
C ASP A 380 -5.68 28.29 -6.94
N PRO A 381 -4.90 29.37 -7.12
CA PRO A 381 -3.47 29.36 -6.83
C PRO A 381 -3.16 29.04 -5.36
N ALA A 382 -4.08 29.33 -4.44
CA ALA A 382 -3.91 29.02 -3.01
C ALA A 382 -3.99 27.51 -2.76
N ILE A 383 -4.90 26.80 -3.45
CA ILE A 383 -5.01 25.33 -3.38
C ILE A 383 -3.73 24.68 -3.92
N GLN A 384 -3.26 25.15 -5.09
CA GLN A 384 -2.03 24.63 -5.70
C GLN A 384 -0.80 24.87 -4.81
N ALA A 385 -0.70 26.05 -4.20
CA ALA A 385 0.38 26.36 -3.24
C ALA A 385 0.30 25.47 -1.99
N ALA A 386 -0.90 25.23 -1.45
CA ALA A 386 -1.10 24.35 -0.30
C ALA A 386 -0.73 22.89 -0.60
N LEU A 387 -1.08 22.39 -1.79
CA LEU A 387 -0.65 21.07 -2.26
C LEU A 387 0.87 20.99 -2.44
N ALA A 388 1.48 21.99 -3.10
CA ALA A 388 2.93 22.01 -3.32
C ALA A 388 3.72 22.03 -2.00
N ALA A 389 3.25 22.81 -1.00
CA ALA A 389 3.88 22.90 0.31
C ALA A 389 3.90 21.58 1.09
N ARG A 390 3.05 20.60 0.73
CA ARG A 390 3.10 19.25 1.32
C ARG A 390 4.44 18.55 1.07
N ASN A 391 5.09 18.83 -0.07
CA ASN A 391 6.37 18.22 -0.42
C ASN A 391 7.57 18.77 0.37
N ASP A 392 7.45 19.93 1.02
CA ASP A 392 8.59 20.61 1.65
C ASP A 392 9.25 19.79 2.77
N GLY A 393 8.45 18.97 3.47
CA GLY A 393 8.90 18.13 4.57
C GLY A 393 9.27 16.70 4.19
N LEU A 394 9.18 16.34 2.91
CA LEU A 394 9.38 14.97 2.44
C LEU A 394 10.83 14.72 1.98
N ALA A 395 11.23 13.45 2.02
CA ALA A 395 12.53 12.98 1.57
C ALA A 395 12.73 13.27 0.08
N ARG A 396 13.62 14.22 -0.21
CA ARG A 396 14.01 14.56 -1.58
C ARG A 396 14.41 13.32 -2.38
N PHE A 397 14.97 12.29 -1.72
CA PHE A 397 15.32 11.01 -2.35
C PHE A 397 14.22 10.46 -3.27
N TRP A 398 12.96 10.53 -2.85
CA TRP A 398 11.84 9.97 -3.62
C TRP A 398 11.19 10.97 -4.58
N LEU A 399 11.45 12.27 -4.44
CA LEU A 399 10.85 13.34 -5.25
C LEU A 399 11.69 13.72 -6.47
N ASP A 400 13.01 13.79 -6.31
CA ASP A 400 13.89 14.33 -7.35
C ASP A 400 14.32 13.28 -8.37
N GLN A 401 14.30 13.68 -9.65
CA GLN A 401 15.01 12.96 -10.69
C GLN A 401 16.51 13.17 -10.55
N ARG A 402 17.26 12.07 -10.52
CA ARG A 402 18.72 12.09 -10.39
C ARG A 402 19.39 11.33 -11.51
N ARG A 403 20.62 11.74 -11.81
CA ARG A 403 21.51 10.95 -12.66
C ARG A 403 22.05 9.75 -11.86
N PRO A 404 22.27 8.59 -12.50
CA PRO A 404 22.96 7.47 -11.87
C PRO A 404 24.29 7.92 -11.24
N GLY A 405 24.58 7.43 -10.02
CA GLY A 405 25.79 7.75 -9.28
C GLY A 405 25.83 9.12 -8.58
N ALA A 406 24.78 9.94 -8.67
CA ALA A 406 24.76 11.28 -8.06
C ALA A 406 24.89 11.29 -6.53
N LEU A 407 24.56 10.19 -5.86
CA LEU A 407 24.63 10.05 -4.40
C LEU A 407 25.75 9.11 -3.94
N THR A 408 26.57 8.58 -4.85
CA THR A 408 27.62 7.61 -4.52
C THR A 408 28.59 8.21 -3.51
N VAL A 409 28.81 7.49 -2.42
CA VAL A 409 29.76 7.86 -1.37
C VAL A 409 31.05 7.08 -1.58
N PRO A 410 32.21 7.73 -1.79
CA PRO A 410 33.45 7.03 -2.11
C PRO A 410 33.88 5.97 -1.08
N ALA A 411 33.52 6.15 0.20
CA ALA A 411 33.83 5.18 1.25
C ALA A 411 32.96 3.91 1.22
N LEU A 412 31.83 3.96 0.50
CA LEU A 412 30.84 2.89 0.40
C LEU A 412 30.84 2.21 -0.98
N ASP A 413 31.38 2.88 -1.99
CA ASP A 413 31.38 2.41 -3.37
C ASP A 413 32.06 1.03 -3.49
N GLY A 414 31.33 0.07 -4.08
CA GLY A 414 31.78 -1.32 -4.24
C GLY A 414 31.72 -2.18 -2.99
N ARG A 415 31.32 -1.65 -1.83
CA ARG A 415 31.07 -2.44 -0.62
C ARG A 415 29.76 -3.22 -0.75
N THR A 416 29.64 -4.30 0.00
CA THR A 416 28.47 -5.19 -0.02
C THR A 416 27.65 -5.05 1.26
N ALA A 417 26.33 -5.09 1.12
CA ALA A 417 25.40 -5.14 2.25
C ALA A 417 24.37 -6.25 2.06
N VAL A 418 24.04 -6.91 3.16
CA VAL A 418 22.91 -7.83 3.24
C VAL A 418 21.86 -7.25 4.18
N ILE A 419 20.62 -7.13 3.71
CA ILE A 419 19.48 -6.72 4.54
C ILE A 419 18.66 -7.95 4.89
N VAL A 420 18.49 -8.19 6.19
CA VAL A 420 17.58 -9.22 6.70
C VAL A 420 16.20 -8.61 6.89
N ASP A 421 15.25 -9.03 6.07
CA ASP A 421 13.84 -8.60 6.09
C ASP A 421 13.04 -9.34 7.15
N ASN A 422 12.47 -8.58 8.11
CA ASN A 422 11.68 -9.13 9.21
C ASN A 422 10.16 -8.95 8.98
N GLU A 423 9.73 -9.11 7.73
CA GLU A 423 8.34 -8.97 7.22
C GLU A 423 7.87 -7.52 7.09
N ASP A 424 8.78 -6.62 6.74
CA ASP A 424 8.45 -5.23 6.39
C ASP A 424 9.30 -4.75 5.22
N THR A 425 8.65 -4.57 4.07
CA THR A 425 9.25 -4.23 2.78
C THR A 425 9.81 -2.81 2.71
N PHE A 426 9.85 -2.07 3.82
CA PHE A 426 10.80 -0.95 3.97
C PHE A 426 12.24 -1.36 3.62
N THR A 427 12.61 -2.63 3.79
CA THR A 427 13.89 -3.16 3.32
C THR A 427 14.15 -2.95 1.83
N ALA A 428 13.12 -2.99 0.97
CA ALA A 428 13.25 -2.73 -0.46
C ALA A 428 13.59 -1.24 -0.72
N MET A 429 12.95 -0.33 0.01
CA MET A 429 13.24 1.10 -0.04
C MET A 429 14.66 1.39 0.45
N LEU A 430 15.07 0.80 1.58
CA LEU A 430 16.41 0.94 2.12
C LEU A 430 17.46 0.38 1.16
N ALA A 431 17.18 -0.74 0.49
CA ALA A 431 18.08 -1.31 -0.52
C ALA A 431 18.35 -0.33 -1.67
N HIS A 432 17.34 0.40 -2.15
CA HIS A 432 17.53 1.43 -3.18
C HIS A 432 18.38 2.60 -2.69
N GLN A 433 18.15 3.09 -1.47
CA GLN A 433 18.99 4.14 -0.90
C GLN A 433 20.46 3.67 -0.75
N LEU A 434 20.69 2.47 -0.21
CA LEU A 434 22.04 1.91 -0.07
C LEU A 434 22.73 1.68 -1.43
N ARG A 435 22.02 1.20 -2.45
CA ARG A 435 22.54 1.10 -3.83
C ARG A 435 22.90 2.46 -4.40
N ALA A 436 22.06 3.47 -4.19
CA ALA A 436 22.32 4.84 -4.63
C ALA A 436 23.57 5.44 -3.96
N LEU A 437 23.89 5.01 -2.74
CA LEU A 437 25.12 5.38 -2.03
C LEU A 437 26.36 4.58 -2.50
N GLY A 438 26.20 3.57 -3.35
CA GLY A 438 27.30 2.80 -3.97
C GLY A 438 27.45 1.35 -3.49
N LEU A 439 26.58 0.86 -2.60
CA LEU A 439 26.68 -0.51 -2.10
C LEU A 439 26.02 -1.53 -3.05
N GLY A 440 26.62 -2.71 -3.17
CA GLY A 440 25.96 -3.91 -3.69
C GLY A 440 25.06 -4.52 -2.61
N VAL A 441 23.74 -4.51 -2.83
CA VAL A 441 22.76 -4.88 -1.79
C VAL A 441 21.97 -6.13 -2.16
N THR A 442 21.99 -7.10 -1.25
CA THR A 442 21.13 -8.29 -1.26
C THR A 442 20.11 -8.20 -0.14
N VAL A 443 18.84 -8.52 -0.42
CA VAL A 443 17.80 -8.63 0.62
C VAL A 443 17.46 -10.11 0.79
N VAL A 444 17.42 -10.58 2.03
CA VAL A 444 17.09 -11.97 2.39
C VAL A 444 16.00 -11.99 3.45
N PRO A 445 15.05 -12.95 3.43
CA PRO A 445 14.05 -13.04 4.48
C PRO A 445 14.69 -13.49 5.80
N TRP A 446 14.09 -13.12 6.94
CA TRP A 446 14.52 -13.57 8.27
C TRP A 446 14.57 -15.10 8.41
N THR A 447 13.85 -15.83 7.54
CA THR A 447 13.83 -17.29 7.51
C THR A 447 15.08 -17.92 6.87
N VAL A 448 15.95 -17.14 6.21
CA VAL A 448 17.15 -17.62 5.48
C VAL A 448 18.08 -18.42 6.38
N SER A 449 18.41 -19.66 6.01
CA SER A 449 19.19 -20.59 6.84
C SER A 449 20.49 -20.00 7.41
N ALA A 450 21.23 -19.25 6.59
CA ALA A 450 22.39 -18.45 6.98
C ALA A 450 22.37 -17.11 6.25
N VAL A 451 22.75 -16.04 6.93
CA VAL A 451 22.90 -14.71 6.33
C VAL A 451 24.15 -14.73 5.44
N PRO A 452 24.07 -14.36 4.15
CA PRO A 452 25.23 -14.25 3.27
C PRO A 452 26.32 -13.33 3.82
N ASP A 453 27.59 -13.67 3.53
CA ASP A 453 28.72 -12.81 3.87
C ASP A 453 28.62 -11.46 3.15
N ALA A 454 28.84 -10.37 3.89
CA ALA A 454 28.83 -9.01 3.37
C ALA A 454 29.69 -8.09 4.25
N ASP A 455 30.07 -6.92 3.73
CA ASP A 455 30.77 -5.90 4.52
C ASP A 455 29.86 -5.30 5.60
N LEU A 456 28.55 -5.24 5.36
CA LEU A 456 27.53 -4.70 6.26
C LEU A 456 26.35 -5.67 6.37
N VAL A 457 25.92 -5.97 7.60
CA VAL A 457 24.63 -6.62 7.86
C VAL A 457 23.62 -5.59 8.35
N VAL A 458 22.50 -5.45 7.65
CA VAL A 458 21.38 -4.63 8.09
C VAL A 458 20.31 -5.52 8.69
N VAL A 459 20.02 -5.34 9.98
CA VAL A 459 18.88 -6.01 10.64
C VAL A 459 17.66 -5.11 10.45
N GLY A 460 16.78 -5.50 9.54
CA GLY A 460 15.69 -4.67 9.04
C GLY A 460 14.54 -4.48 10.04
N PRO A 461 13.56 -3.63 9.66
CA PRO A 461 12.32 -3.45 10.41
C PRO A 461 11.39 -4.65 10.30
N GLY A 462 10.37 -4.69 11.14
CA GLY A 462 9.34 -5.73 11.12
C GLY A 462 8.25 -5.49 12.18
N PRO A 463 7.06 -6.09 12.01
CA PRO A 463 5.98 -6.01 13.00
C PRO A 463 6.21 -6.96 14.18
N GLY A 464 5.54 -6.67 15.30
CA GLY A 464 5.46 -7.51 16.49
C GLY A 464 6.14 -6.92 17.73
N ASP A 465 5.96 -7.58 18.88
CA ASP A 465 6.62 -7.22 20.12
C ASP A 465 8.07 -7.77 20.14
N PRO A 466 9.12 -6.91 20.25
CA PRO A 466 10.51 -7.35 20.28
C PRO A 466 10.86 -8.33 21.40
N ALA A 467 10.04 -8.40 22.46
CA ALA A 467 10.19 -9.32 23.58
C ALA A 467 9.40 -10.64 23.42
N SER A 468 8.59 -10.80 22.36
CA SER A 468 7.78 -11.99 22.13
C SER A 468 8.62 -13.27 21.89
N ASP A 469 8.04 -14.43 22.18
CA ASP A 469 8.64 -15.75 21.93
C ASP A 469 8.28 -16.31 20.54
N GLU A 470 7.69 -15.50 19.67
CA GLU A 470 7.45 -15.89 18.29
C GLU A 470 8.75 -16.26 17.57
N PRO A 471 8.73 -17.25 16.64
CA PRO A 471 9.93 -17.74 15.96
C PRO A 471 10.78 -16.64 15.31
N LYS A 472 10.12 -15.64 14.71
CA LYS A 472 10.78 -14.47 14.12
C LYS A 472 11.57 -13.69 15.17
N MET A 473 10.92 -13.34 16.29
CA MET A 473 11.54 -12.55 17.35
C MET A 473 12.71 -13.28 18.01
N VAL A 474 12.56 -14.59 18.25
CA VAL A 474 13.67 -15.44 18.74
C VAL A 474 14.86 -15.39 17.79
N ARG A 475 14.61 -15.51 16.48
CA ARG A 475 15.67 -15.52 15.47
C ARG A 475 16.35 -14.18 15.29
N VAL A 476 15.59 -13.08 15.30
CA VAL A 476 16.15 -11.73 15.21
C VAL A 476 17.03 -11.42 16.44
N ARG A 477 16.59 -11.83 17.64
CA ARG A 477 17.41 -11.72 18.86
C ARG A 477 18.70 -12.52 18.76
N ALA A 478 18.64 -13.75 18.26
CA ALA A 478 19.83 -14.58 18.05
C ALA A 478 20.80 -13.94 17.04
N LEU A 479 20.29 -13.48 15.89
CA LEU A 479 21.09 -12.80 14.87
C LEU A 479 21.82 -11.58 15.43
N VAL A 480 21.12 -10.70 16.15
CA VAL A 480 21.75 -9.51 16.74
C VAL A 480 22.81 -9.87 17.77
N ALA A 481 22.58 -10.89 18.60
CA ALA A 481 23.57 -11.38 19.55
C ALA A 481 24.83 -11.93 18.86
N ASP A 482 24.66 -12.72 17.80
CA ASP A 482 25.76 -13.29 17.04
C ASP A 482 26.58 -12.20 16.33
N LEU A 483 25.93 -11.20 15.72
CA LEU A 483 26.60 -10.07 15.07
C LEU A 483 27.41 -9.24 16.08
N LEU A 484 26.85 -8.95 17.25
CA LEU A 484 27.55 -8.25 18.34
C LEU A 484 28.76 -9.04 18.83
N ALA A 485 28.63 -10.36 19.02
CA ALA A 485 29.72 -11.22 19.48
C ALA A 485 30.84 -11.33 18.43
N ALA A 486 30.49 -11.36 17.14
CA ALA A 486 31.45 -11.42 16.03
C ALA A 486 32.12 -10.07 15.74
N GLY A 487 31.56 -8.96 16.22
CA GLY A 487 31.98 -7.61 15.80
C GLY A 487 31.68 -7.33 14.32
N GLN A 488 30.70 -8.03 13.74
CA GLN A 488 30.29 -7.85 12.35
C GLN A 488 29.66 -6.46 12.19
N PRO A 489 30.10 -5.64 11.22
CA PRO A 489 29.51 -4.33 10.97
C PRO A 489 28.00 -4.43 10.78
N MET A 490 27.26 -3.74 11.65
CA MET A 490 25.81 -3.85 11.71
C MET A 490 25.11 -2.49 11.70
N LEU A 491 24.05 -2.37 10.89
CA LEU A 491 23.04 -1.32 11.03
C LEU A 491 21.70 -1.96 11.44
N ALA A 492 21.15 -1.54 12.57
CA ALA A 492 19.88 -2.06 13.06
C ALA A 492 18.77 -1.01 12.91
N VAL A 493 17.65 -1.33 12.25
CA VAL A 493 16.58 -0.37 11.92
C VAL A 493 15.26 -0.77 12.59
N CYS A 494 14.59 0.17 13.26
CA CYS A 494 13.31 0.00 13.95
C CYS A 494 13.27 -1.24 14.87
N LEU A 495 12.64 -2.36 14.45
CA LEU A 495 12.65 -3.61 15.21
C LEU A 495 14.07 -4.10 15.50
N GLY A 496 14.94 -4.10 14.50
CA GLY A 496 16.36 -4.45 14.69
C GLY A 496 17.02 -3.55 15.74
N HIS A 497 16.72 -2.25 15.73
CA HIS A 497 17.23 -1.31 16.73
C HIS A 497 16.69 -1.58 18.14
N GLN A 498 15.41 -1.94 18.28
CA GLN A 498 14.82 -2.30 19.57
C GLN A 498 15.48 -3.57 20.14
N VAL A 499 15.69 -4.59 19.30
CA VAL A 499 16.38 -5.81 19.68
C VAL A 499 17.84 -5.54 20.07
N LEU A 500 18.56 -4.72 19.29
CA LEU A 500 19.91 -4.26 19.63
C LEU A 500 19.92 -3.54 20.98
N SER A 501 18.99 -2.61 21.21
CA SER A 501 18.90 -1.86 22.45
C SER A 501 18.70 -2.79 23.65
N ALA A 502 17.82 -3.77 23.54
CA ALA A 502 17.61 -4.78 24.58
C ALA A 502 18.86 -5.64 24.82
N ALA A 503 19.56 -6.06 23.76
CA ALA A 503 20.80 -6.84 23.85
C ALA A 503 21.93 -6.05 24.55
N LEU A 504 21.92 -4.72 24.46
CA LEU A 504 22.84 -3.83 25.17
C LEU A 504 22.39 -3.51 26.62
N GLY A 505 21.24 -4.03 27.06
CA GLY A 505 20.70 -3.87 28.41
C GLY A 505 19.79 -2.66 28.60
N LEU A 506 19.35 -1.99 27.51
CA LEU A 506 18.37 -0.92 27.60
C LEU A 506 16.96 -1.47 27.79
N ARG A 507 16.15 -0.78 28.59
CA ARG A 507 14.76 -1.15 28.82
C ARG A 507 13.92 -0.78 27.61
N LEU A 508 13.17 -1.75 27.08
CA LEU A 508 12.12 -1.49 26.10
C LEU A 508 10.81 -1.08 26.81
N HIS A 509 10.11 -0.14 26.19
CA HIS A 509 8.86 0.42 26.66
C HIS A 509 7.86 0.50 25.51
N ARG A 510 6.66 -0.02 25.75
CA ARG A 510 5.51 0.19 24.86
C ARG A 510 4.98 1.60 25.11
N ARG A 511 4.88 2.39 24.05
CA ARG A 511 4.38 3.76 24.13
C ARG A 511 2.88 3.76 24.42
N ASP A 512 2.41 4.72 25.21
CA ASP A 512 0.98 4.98 25.39
C ASP A 512 0.34 5.41 24.05
N THR A 513 1.05 6.24 23.29
CA THR A 513 0.68 6.65 21.93
C THR A 513 1.75 6.20 20.92
N PRO A 514 1.43 5.25 20.01
CA PRO A 514 2.33 4.80 18.96
C PRO A 514 2.76 5.94 18.03
N TYR A 515 4.00 5.88 17.56
CA TYR A 515 4.50 6.75 16.49
C TYR A 515 4.35 6.00 15.17
N GLN A 516 3.16 6.07 14.57
CA GLN A 516 2.87 5.40 13.29
C GLN A 516 2.67 6.45 12.19
N GLY A 517 3.52 6.45 11.18
CA GLY A 517 3.45 7.40 10.05
C GLY A 517 3.63 8.86 10.48
N VAL A 518 4.58 9.14 11.38
CA VAL A 518 4.83 10.50 11.87
C VAL A 518 6.27 10.95 11.63
N SER A 519 6.43 12.18 11.15
CA SER A 519 7.75 12.82 10.98
C SER A 519 8.07 13.72 12.17
N ARG A 520 9.32 13.68 12.66
CA ARG A 520 9.79 14.48 13.80
C ARG A 520 11.21 14.98 13.62
N ASP A 521 11.47 16.17 14.18
CA ASP A 521 12.82 16.68 14.41
C ASP A 521 13.40 16.05 15.68
N VAL A 522 14.54 15.38 15.55
CA VAL A 522 15.22 14.72 16.68
C VAL A 522 16.70 15.08 16.74
N PRO A 523 17.28 15.28 17.94
CA PRO A 523 18.71 15.49 18.10
C PRO A 523 19.47 14.16 17.89
N LEU A 524 20.33 14.10 16.88
CA LEU A 524 21.22 12.99 16.57
C LEU A 524 22.68 13.45 16.64
N PHE A 525 23.37 13.05 17.69
CA PHE A 525 24.83 13.20 17.85
C PHE A 525 25.37 14.61 17.53
N GLY A 526 24.66 15.65 17.99
CA GLY A 526 25.07 17.05 17.84
C GLY A 526 24.37 17.81 16.70
N ALA A 527 23.51 17.16 15.92
CA ALA A 527 22.71 17.83 14.89
C ALA A 527 21.24 17.42 14.97
N VAL A 528 20.32 18.31 14.57
CA VAL A 528 18.90 17.98 14.48
C VAL A 528 18.64 17.37 13.10
N ARG A 529 17.84 16.29 13.06
CA ARG A 529 17.45 15.58 11.84
C ARG A 529 15.95 15.36 11.82
N ARG A 530 15.31 15.59 10.69
CA ARG A 530 13.89 15.32 10.42
C ARG A 530 13.74 13.89 9.89
N VAL A 531 13.11 13.01 10.68
CA VAL A 531 13.01 11.56 10.41
C VAL A 531 11.61 11.01 10.69
N GLY A 532 11.23 9.94 9.97
CA GLY A 532 9.94 9.26 10.03
C GLY A 532 9.92 8.05 10.96
N PHE A 533 8.86 7.90 11.76
CA PHE A 533 8.68 6.83 12.75
C PHE A 533 7.46 5.95 12.44
N TYR A 534 7.65 4.64 12.61
CA TYR A 534 6.63 3.57 12.46
C TYR A 534 6.81 2.52 13.58
N SER A 535 6.57 2.91 14.82
CA SER A 535 6.88 2.08 16.00
C SER A 535 5.91 2.27 17.16
N SER A 536 5.48 1.16 17.76
CA SER A 536 4.72 1.11 19.03
C SER A 536 5.62 0.92 20.26
N PHE A 537 6.83 0.42 20.07
CA PHE A 537 7.84 0.20 21.13
C PHE A 537 9.05 1.11 20.92
N THR A 538 9.73 1.43 22.02
CA THR A 538 10.98 2.18 22.00
C THR A 538 11.89 1.78 23.17
N ALA A 539 13.19 2.00 23.04
CA ALA A 539 14.12 1.89 24.14
C ALA A 539 14.18 3.19 24.96
N LEU A 540 14.48 3.07 26.25
CA LEU A 540 14.65 4.21 27.15
C LEU A 540 16.07 4.26 27.72
N SER A 541 16.63 5.46 27.82
CA SER A 541 17.89 5.72 28.53
C SER A 541 17.84 7.06 29.27
N ALA A 542 18.36 7.09 30.49
CA ALA A 542 18.55 8.33 31.24
C ALA A 542 19.83 9.09 30.83
N THR A 543 20.77 8.42 30.14
CA THR A 543 22.10 8.96 29.84
C THR A 543 22.42 8.85 28.35
N GLY A 544 23.30 9.72 27.86
CA GLY A 544 23.75 9.71 26.45
C GLY A 544 24.90 8.73 26.17
N ARG A 545 25.35 7.95 27.16
CA ARG A 545 26.46 7.00 27.05
C ARG A 545 26.16 5.77 27.90
N LEU A 546 26.46 4.59 27.38
CA LEU A 546 26.28 3.32 28.08
C LEU A 546 27.56 2.48 27.96
N ALA A 547 28.11 2.04 29.08
CA ALA A 547 29.20 1.07 29.09
C ALA A 547 28.62 -0.34 28.94
N THR A 548 29.13 -1.10 27.97
CA THR A 548 28.65 -2.46 27.66
C THR A 548 29.82 -3.42 27.53
N ALA A 549 29.53 -4.72 27.38
CA ALA A 549 30.54 -5.73 27.07
C ALA A 549 31.22 -5.48 25.69
N TYR A 550 30.60 -4.67 24.83
CA TYR A 550 31.07 -4.34 23.48
C TYR A 550 31.73 -2.95 23.42
N GLY A 551 32.10 -2.40 24.57
CA GLY A 551 32.67 -1.06 24.70
C GLY A 551 31.62 0.01 25.01
N GLU A 552 32.03 1.27 24.87
CA GLU A 552 31.15 2.40 25.12
C GLU A 552 30.20 2.64 23.93
N VAL A 553 28.91 2.80 24.24
CA VAL A 553 27.85 3.08 23.28
C VAL A 553 27.36 4.50 23.49
N LEU A 554 27.38 5.31 22.44
CA LEU A 554 26.76 6.63 22.41
C LEU A 554 25.27 6.49 22.11
N ILE A 555 24.45 7.25 22.83
CA ILE A 555 22.99 7.21 22.75
C ILE A 555 22.47 8.59 22.38
N ALA A 556 21.81 8.69 21.23
CA ALA A 556 20.97 9.83 20.90
C ALA A 556 19.56 9.58 21.44
N ARG A 557 19.08 10.47 22.31
CA ARG A 557 17.80 10.33 23.00
C ARG A 557 17.05 11.65 23.08
N ASP A 558 15.75 11.56 23.29
CA ASP A 558 14.93 12.69 23.74
C ASP A 558 15.34 13.06 25.18
N GLU A 559 15.58 14.34 25.42
CA GLU A 559 15.99 14.83 26.74
C GLU A 559 14.85 14.78 27.76
N ALA A 560 13.60 14.94 27.31
CA ALA A 560 12.42 15.08 28.15
C ALA A 560 11.89 13.73 28.65
N ASP A 561 11.83 12.71 27.78
CA ASP A 561 11.25 11.40 28.14
C ASP A 561 12.25 10.23 28.10
N GLY A 562 13.48 10.46 27.65
CA GLY A 562 14.53 9.44 27.58
C GLY A 562 14.37 8.45 26.43
N THR A 563 13.43 8.68 25.50
CA THR A 563 13.23 7.87 24.29
C THR A 563 14.52 7.81 23.49
N VAL A 564 15.02 6.61 23.20
CA VAL A 564 16.22 6.41 22.38
C VAL A 564 15.85 6.52 20.90
N HIS A 565 16.56 7.37 20.17
CA HIS A 565 16.39 7.56 18.73
C HIS A 565 17.46 6.83 17.93
N ALA A 566 18.70 6.81 18.42
CA ALA A 566 19.80 6.13 17.76
C ALA A 566 20.91 5.70 18.73
N LEU A 567 21.68 4.70 18.32
CA LEU A 567 22.86 4.18 19.02
C LEU A 567 24.06 4.17 18.08
N ARG A 568 25.26 4.42 18.62
CA ARG A 568 26.55 4.22 17.94
C ARG A 568 27.52 3.52 18.89
N GLY A 569 28.03 2.36 18.50
CA GLY A 569 29.05 1.60 19.21
C GLY A 569 30.20 1.21 18.29
N ALA A 570 31.13 0.39 18.81
CA ALA A 570 32.23 -0.14 18.02
C ALA A 570 31.70 -1.24 17.07
N GLY A 571 31.63 -0.94 15.77
CA GLY A 571 31.18 -1.89 14.74
C GLY A 571 29.65 -2.00 14.59
N PHE A 572 28.86 -1.19 15.28
CA PHE A 572 27.40 -1.19 15.08
C PHE A 572 26.78 0.19 15.27
N ALA A 573 25.66 0.40 14.58
CA ALA A 573 24.75 1.49 14.85
C ALA A 573 23.31 1.01 14.79
N GLY A 574 22.40 1.75 15.41
CA GLY A 574 20.98 1.49 15.26
C GLY A 574 20.16 2.76 15.28
N VAL A 575 19.01 2.73 14.60
CA VAL A 575 18.06 3.85 14.50
C VAL A 575 16.64 3.36 14.74
N GLN A 576 15.88 4.07 15.58
CA GLN A 576 14.47 3.74 15.86
C GLN A 576 13.54 4.14 14.72
N PHE A 577 13.91 5.17 13.96
CA PHE A 577 13.19 5.69 12.81
C PHE A 577 13.62 4.97 11.52
N HIS A 578 12.91 5.25 10.43
CA HIS A 578 13.13 4.69 9.11
C HIS A 578 13.84 5.71 8.21
N PRO A 579 15.18 5.70 8.06
CA PRO A 579 15.87 6.61 7.14
C PRO A 579 15.37 6.51 5.69
N GLU A 580 14.84 5.35 5.31
CA GLU A 580 14.30 5.07 3.99
C GLU A 580 12.93 5.69 3.70
N SER A 581 12.17 6.06 4.74
CA SER A 581 10.80 6.60 4.63
C SER A 581 10.75 7.93 3.88
N VAL A 582 9.66 8.17 3.16
CA VAL A 582 9.35 9.47 2.56
C VAL A 582 9.20 10.59 3.61
N LEU A 583 8.89 10.23 4.86
CA LEU A 583 8.81 11.15 5.99
C LEU A 583 10.19 11.52 6.56
N SER A 584 11.27 10.88 6.10
CA SER A 584 12.65 11.15 6.53
C SER A 584 13.37 12.09 5.58
N ALA A 585 13.08 13.39 5.69
CA ALA A 585 13.73 14.43 4.90
C ALA A 585 15.27 14.33 4.94
N ASP A 586 15.84 14.00 6.11
CA ASP A 586 17.27 13.84 6.34
C ASP A 586 17.75 12.37 6.27
N GLY A 587 16.95 11.44 5.77
CA GLY A 587 17.24 10.01 5.77
C GLY A 587 18.58 9.64 5.11
N ILE A 588 18.83 10.17 3.90
CA ILE A 588 20.11 9.99 3.18
C ILE A 588 21.27 10.59 4.00
N THR A 589 21.10 11.78 4.56
CA THR A 589 22.12 12.42 5.41
C THR A 589 22.48 11.49 6.58
N VAL A 590 21.49 10.93 7.27
CA VAL A 590 21.71 9.97 8.36
C VAL A 590 22.50 8.76 7.87
N LEU A 591 22.14 8.14 6.75
CA LEU A 591 22.89 7.00 6.21
C LEU A 591 24.34 7.36 5.88
N THR A 592 24.58 8.51 5.26
CA THR A 592 25.94 8.97 4.91
C THR A 592 26.80 9.31 6.13
N GLU A 593 26.20 9.66 7.26
CA GLU A 593 26.92 9.92 8.51
C GLU A 593 27.21 8.64 9.30
N PHE A 594 26.33 7.65 9.21
CA PHE A 594 26.41 6.43 10.02
C PHE A 594 27.27 5.34 9.35
N LEU A 595 27.15 5.16 8.04
CA LEU A 595 27.74 4.00 7.36
C LEU A 595 29.26 4.07 7.18
N PRO A 596 29.88 5.19 6.73
CA PRO A 596 31.33 5.21 6.52
C PRO A 596 32.15 4.90 7.79
N PRO A 597 31.81 5.45 8.98
CA PRO A 597 32.51 5.07 10.22
C PRO A 597 32.37 3.59 10.58
N LEU A 598 31.23 2.96 10.30
CA LEU A 598 31.01 1.53 10.56
C LEU A 598 31.91 0.64 9.72
N LEU A 599 32.21 1.06 8.49
CA LEU A 599 32.97 0.28 7.51
C LEU A 599 34.46 0.65 7.44
N ALA A 600 34.91 1.62 8.24
CA ALA A 600 36.28 2.15 8.17
C ALA A 600 37.38 1.10 8.42
N HIS A 601 37.08 0.04 9.16
CA HIS A 601 38.02 -1.03 9.51
C HIS A 601 37.77 -2.35 8.77
N VAL A 602 36.84 -2.37 7.82
CA VAL A 602 36.46 -3.59 7.08
C VAL A 602 37.37 -3.78 5.88
N VAL A 603 38.01 -4.95 5.79
CA VAL A 603 38.71 -5.41 4.59
C VAL A 603 37.72 -6.24 3.78
N SER A 604 37.32 -5.76 2.61
CA SER A 604 36.31 -6.46 1.82
C SER A 604 36.80 -7.85 1.40
N PRO A 605 35.95 -8.89 1.50
CA PRO A 605 36.26 -10.19 0.92
C PRO A 605 36.45 -10.03 -0.60
N ALA A 606 37.42 -10.74 -1.17
CA ALA A 606 37.65 -10.71 -2.61
C ALA A 606 36.37 -11.19 -3.34
N PRO A 607 35.97 -10.55 -4.45
CA PRO A 607 34.78 -10.97 -5.18
C PRO A 607 34.92 -12.44 -5.61
N ALA A 608 33.92 -13.26 -5.29
CA ALA A 608 33.82 -14.62 -5.81
C ALA A 608 33.63 -14.52 -7.33
N GLY A 609 34.66 -14.93 -8.08
CA GLY A 609 34.70 -14.85 -9.55
C GLY A 609 33.86 -15.90 -10.26
#